data_AF-F0BDN4-F1
#
_entry.id   AF-F0BDN4-F1
#
_cell.length_a   1.000
_cell.length_b   1.000
_cell.length_c   1.000
_cell.angle_alpha   90.00
_cell.angle_beta   90.00
_cell.angle_gamma   90.00
#
_symmetry.space_group_name_H-M   'P 1'
#
loop_
_entity.id
_entity.type
_entity.pdbx_description
1 polymer ?
#
loop_
_entity_poly.entity_id
_entity_poly.type
_entity_poly.pdbx_seq_one_letter_code
_entity_poly.pdbx_strand_id
1 'polypeptide(L)'
;MSFSHKAFSFDWAAFERELAPKLKQALQLEDARPLEDFIEAHIDSVRDPYEGEPVTEDWRSMLEAGDVQELADFALTRYYQPSADFGIGEEWEALSREMPEAERAALLGSAFESFDPGRMGSYFQSERVAADSLRALRNSSGTAAERLKQGLSEAVDSGRGIYVTF
;
A
#
# COMPACT_ATOMS: atom_id res chain seq x y z
N MET A 1 -9.40 4.18 19.26
CA MET A 1 -9.30 3.44 17.99
C MET A 1 -7.87 2.99 17.90
N SER A 2 -7.65 1.70 17.65
CA SER A 2 -6.31 1.16 17.37
C SER A 2 -6.12 1.19 15.86
N PHE A 3 -4.95 1.60 15.38
CA PHE A 3 -4.61 1.51 13.96
C PHE A 3 -4.13 0.09 13.64
N SER A 4 -4.63 -0.51 12.56
CA SER A 4 -4.23 -1.85 12.13
C SER A 4 -3.22 -1.76 11.00
N HIS A 5 -1.93 -1.86 11.30
CA HIS A 5 -0.89 -1.79 10.27
C HIS A 5 -1.00 -2.95 9.27
N LYS A 6 -1.33 -2.63 8.02
CA LYS A 6 -1.36 -3.57 6.90
C LYS A 6 -0.15 -3.37 6.01
N ALA A 7 0.41 -4.46 5.50
CA ALA A 7 1.53 -4.40 4.57
C ALA A 7 1.37 -5.44 3.46
N PHE A 8 1.64 -5.03 2.24
CA PHE A 8 1.42 -5.84 1.04
C PHE A 8 2.63 -5.80 0.13
N SER A 9 2.88 -6.92 -0.56
CA SER A 9 3.89 -6.97 -1.61
C SER A 9 3.38 -6.19 -2.81
N PHE A 10 4.16 -5.24 -3.30
CA PHE A 10 3.71 -4.21 -4.22
C PHE A 10 4.58 -4.17 -5.47
N ASP A 11 3.97 -4.17 -6.66
CA ASP A 11 4.69 -4.01 -7.93
C ASP A 11 5.02 -2.53 -8.15
N TRP A 12 6.07 -2.09 -7.46
CA TRP A 12 6.51 -0.70 -7.46
C TRP A 12 6.91 -0.23 -8.86
N ALA A 13 7.68 -1.04 -9.59
CA ALA A 13 8.12 -0.70 -10.94
C ALA A 13 6.96 -0.50 -11.93
N ALA A 14 5.91 -1.33 -11.88
CA ALA A 14 4.73 -1.14 -12.72
C ALA A 14 3.92 0.09 -12.27
N PHE A 15 3.71 0.26 -10.96
CA PHE A 15 3.02 1.43 -10.41
C PHE A 15 3.67 2.74 -10.83
N GLU A 16 4.99 2.86 -10.66
CA GLU A 16 5.76 4.07 -10.99
C GLU A 16 5.64 4.43 -12.47
N ARG A 17 5.61 3.43 -13.34
CA ARG A 17 5.48 3.62 -14.79
C ARG A 17 4.07 3.97 -15.24
N GLU A 18 3.06 3.36 -14.63
CA GLU A 18 1.69 3.35 -15.16
C GLU A 18 0.75 4.30 -14.38
N LEU A 19 0.58 4.08 -13.09
CA LEU A 19 -0.41 4.80 -12.27
C LEU A 19 0.16 6.03 -11.59
N ALA A 20 1.40 6.01 -11.11
CA ALA A 20 1.97 7.11 -10.32
C ALA A 20 1.89 8.49 -11.02
N PRO A 21 2.15 8.64 -12.33
CA PRO A 21 2.00 9.93 -13.01
C PRO A 21 0.54 10.38 -13.08
N LYS A 22 -0.40 9.45 -13.30
CA LYS A 22 -1.84 9.72 -13.36
C LYS A 22 -2.38 10.11 -11.99
N LEU A 23 -1.99 9.38 -10.94
CA LEU A 23 -2.33 9.66 -9.56
C LEU A 23 -1.87 11.06 -9.16
N LYS A 24 -0.60 11.39 -9.43
CA LYS A 24 -0.06 12.72 -9.13
C LYS A 24 -0.86 13.82 -9.84
N GLN A 25 -1.17 13.64 -11.12
CA GLN A 25 -1.96 14.61 -11.88
C GLN A 25 -3.39 14.74 -11.34
N ALA A 26 -4.05 13.62 -11.05
CA ALA A 26 -5.41 13.59 -10.53
C ALA A 26 -5.51 14.31 -9.17
N LEU A 27 -4.55 14.06 -8.27
CA LEU A 27 -4.48 14.73 -6.96
C LEU A 27 -4.22 16.23 -7.08
N GLN A 28 -3.35 16.64 -8.01
CA GLN A 28 -3.00 18.05 -8.20
C GLN A 28 -4.12 18.88 -8.86
N LEU A 29 -4.88 18.25 -9.76
CA LEU A 29 -5.93 18.92 -10.53
C LEU A 29 -7.35 18.66 -9.98
N GLU A 30 -7.45 17.84 -8.94
CA GLU A 30 -8.73 17.32 -8.41
C GLU A 30 -9.60 16.71 -9.54
N ASP A 31 -8.96 16.01 -10.48
CA ASP A 31 -9.60 15.41 -11.66
C ASP A 31 -9.56 13.89 -11.57
N ALA A 32 -10.73 13.29 -11.35
CA ALA A 32 -10.93 11.85 -11.22
C ALA A 32 -10.80 11.09 -12.54
N ARG A 33 -11.02 11.74 -13.69
CA ARG A 33 -11.16 11.06 -15.00
C ARG A 33 -9.97 10.18 -15.37
N PRO A 34 -8.69 10.59 -15.17
CA PRO A 34 -7.56 9.74 -15.49
C PRO A 34 -7.50 8.44 -14.68
N LEU A 35 -8.09 8.42 -13.48
CA LEU A 35 -8.18 7.23 -12.62
C LEU A 35 -9.36 6.35 -13.03
N GLU A 36 -10.52 6.94 -13.34
CA GLU A 36 -11.67 6.21 -13.88
C GLU A 36 -11.30 5.48 -15.18
N ASP A 37 -10.70 6.20 -16.14
CA ASP A 37 -10.22 5.63 -17.40
C ASP A 37 -9.21 4.51 -17.16
N PHE A 38 -8.37 4.64 -16.11
CA PHE A 38 -7.38 3.64 -15.75
C PHE A 38 -8.04 2.37 -15.21
N ILE A 39 -9.02 2.51 -14.31
CA ILE A 39 -9.77 1.39 -13.72
C ILE A 39 -10.53 0.65 -14.81
N GLU A 40 -11.25 1.37 -15.69
CA GLU A 40 -11.98 0.75 -16.81
C GLU A 40 -11.06 -0.03 -17.74
N ALA A 41 -9.90 0.54 -18.10
CA ALA A 41 -8.92 -0.12 -18.96
C ALA A 41 -8.29 -1.37 -18.32
N HIS A 42 -8.40 -1.54 -17.00
CA HIS A 42 -7.76 -2.62 -16.23
C HIS A 42 -8.74 -3.40 -15.35
N ILE A 43 -10.03 -3.36 -15.67
CA ILE A 43 -11.09 -3.86 -14.79
C ILE A 43 -10.88 -5.31 -14.34
N ASP A 44 -10.38 -6.17 -15.23
CA ASP A 44 -10.10 -7.60 -14.97
C ASP A 44 -9.01 -7.85 -13.90
N SER A 45 -8.23 -6.81 -13.56
CA SER A 45 -7.10 -6.90 -12.63
C SER A 45 -7.24 -6.03 -11.39
N VAL A 46 -8.21 -5.11 -11.40
CA VAL A 46 -8.56 -4.30 -10.24
C VAL A 46 -9.42 -5.13 -9.31
N ARG A 47 -9.32 -4.85 -8.01
CA ARG A 47 -10.05 -5.52 -6.95
C ARG A 47 -10.66 -4.47 -6.03
N ASP A 48 -11.62 -4.92 -5.24
CA ASP A 48 -12.09 -4.17 -4.09
C ASP A 48 -10.94 -4.04 -3.08
N PRO A 49 -10.56 -2.81 -2.65
CA PRO A 49 -9.48 -2.62 -1.68
C PRO A 49 -9.81 -3.14 -0.27
N TYR A 50 -11.10 -3.30 0.06
CA TYR A 50 -11.60 -3.76 1.35
C TYR A 50 -11.86 -5.28 1.37
N GLU A 51 -12.51 -5.81 0.33
CA GLU A 51 -12.86 -7.23 0.27
C GLU A 51 -11.81 -8.08 -0.48
N GLY A 52 -11.01 -7.46 -1.36
CA GLY A 52 -10.05 -8.16 -2.23
C GLY A 52 -10.69 -8.91 -3.39
N GLU A 53 -12.01 -8.84 -3.52
CA GLU A 53 -12.77 -9.49 -4.58
C GLU A 53 -12.60 -8.74 -5.91
N PRO A 54 -12.66 -9.44 -7.06
CA PRO A 54 -12.63 -8.79 -8.37
C PRO A 54 -13.78 -7.77 -8.50
N VAL A 55 -13.47 -6.58 -9.02
CA VAL A 55 -14.51 -5.61 -9.36
C VAL A 55 -15.24 -6.05 -10.64
N THR A 56 -16.49 -5.62 -10.79
CA THR A 56 -17.30 -5.90 -11.98
C THR A 56 -17.47 -4.65 -12.85
N GLU A 57 -18.15 -4.76 -13.99
CA GLU A 57 -18.45 -3.58 -14.83
C GLU A 57 -19.25 -2.49 -14.08
N ASP A 58 -19.96 -2.85 -13.01
CA ASP A 58 -20.68 -1.92 -12.13
C ASP A 58 -19.85 -1.44 -10.93
N TRP A 59 -18.51 -1.48 -11.01
CA TRP A 59 -17.62 -1.09 -9.92
C TRP A 59 -17.89 0.32 -9.35
N ARG A 60 -18.47 1.22 -10.15
CA ARG A 60 -18.85 2.56 -9.69
C ARG A 60 -19.91 2.55 -8.59
N SER A 61 -20.76 1.53 -8.53
CA SER A 61 -21.75 1.39 -7.45
C SER A 61 -21.12 0.99 -6.11
N MET A 62 -19.85 0.57 -6.13
CA MET A 62 -19.06 0.24 -4.94
C MET A 62 -18.40 1.46 -4.30
N LEU A 63 -18.37 2.60 -4.99
CA LEU A 63 -17.79 3.85 -4.48
C LEU A 63 -18.72 4.48 -3.44
N GLU A 64 -18.17 4.85 -2.28
CA GLU A 64 -18.88 5.59 -1.25
C GLU A 64 -18.82 7.11 -1.49
N ALA A 65 -17.62 7.63 -1.77
CA ALA A 65 -17.36 9.05 -1.95
C ALA A 65 -17.21 9.44 -3.43
N GLY A 66 -16.62 8.55 -4.24
CA GLY A 66 -16.28 8.78 -5.64
C GLY A 66 -15.20 9.85 -5.84
N ASP A 67 -14.39 10.13 -4.81
CA ASP A 67 -13.32 11.12 -4.91
C ASP A 67 -12.01 10.51 -5.44
N VAL A 68 -11.04 11.38 -5.73
CA VAL A 68 -9.72 10.97 -6.26
C VAL A 68 -9.00 9.98 -5.34
N GLN A 69 -9.20 10.08 -4.02
CA GLN A 69 -8.53 9.21 -3.04
C GLN A 69 -9.09 7.79 -3.13
N GLU A 70 -10.43 7.66 -3.13
CA GLU A 70 -11.10 6.36 -3.22
C GLU A 70 -10.82 5.69 -4.58
N LEU A 71 -10.92 6.43 -5.68
CA LEU A 71 -10.58 5.91 -7.01
C LEU A 71 -9.13 5.42 -7.09
N ALA A 72 -8.20 6.16 -6.49
CA ALA A 72 -6.81 5.77 -6.45
C ALA A 72 -6.58 4.50 -5.61
N ASP A 73 -7.34 4.31 -4.52
CA ASP A 73 -7.29 3.10 -3.71
C ASP A 73 -7.71 1.86 -4.50
N PHE A 74 -8.83 1.96 -5.25
CA PHE A 74 -9.22 0.93 -6.21
C PHE A 74 -8.13 0.68 -7.25
N ALA A 75 -7.62 1.72 -7.91
CA ALA A 75 -6.59 1.58 -8.94
C ALA A 75 -5.29 0.93 -8.44
N LEU A 76 -4.94 1.13 -7.15
CA LEU A 76 -3.73 0.56 -6.55
C LEU A 76 -3.81 -0.95 -6.38
N THR A 77 -5.00 -1.53 -6.20
CA THR A 77 -5.18 -2.99 -6.05
C THR A 77 -4.71 -3.79 -7.26
N ARG A 78 -4.44 -3.15 -8.40
CA ARG A 78 -3.75 -3.78 -9.52
C ARG A 78 -2.31 -4.19 -9.19
N TYR A 79 -1.66 -3.51 -8.26
CA TYR A 79 -0.23 -3.65 -7.96
C TYR A 79 0.06 -4.43 -6.67
N TYR A 80 -0.97 -4.76 -5.88
CA TYR A 80 -0.86 -5.63 -4.71
C TYR A 80 -2.09 -6.52 -4.57
N GLN A 81 -2.02 -7.53 -3.71
CA GLN A 81 -3.17 -8.38 -3.43
C GLN A 81 -3.76 -8.00 -2.06
N PRO A 82 -4.99 -7.44 -1.99
CA PRO A 82 -5.58 -7.01 -0.71
C PRO A 82 -5.77 -8.14 0.30
N SER A 83 -5.93 -9.38 -0.17
CA SER A 83 -6.06 -10.56 0.70
C SER A 83 -4.72 -11.10 1.23
N ALA A 84 -3.58 -10.52 0.82
CA ALA A 84 -2.23 -11.01 1.14
C ALA A 84 -1.48 -10.06 2.11
N ASP A 85 -2.19 -9.60 3.14
CA ASP A 85 -1.63 -8.79 4.22
C ASP A 85 -0.62 -9.60 5.06
N PHE A 86 0.58 -9.05 5.25
CA PHE A 86 1.58 -9.56 6.20
C PHE A 86 1.99 -8.51 7.24
N GLY A 87 1.21 -7.43 7.35
CA GLY A 87 1.38 -6.38 8.32
C GLY A 87 1.29 -6.87 9.77
N ILE A 88 1.66 -5.98 10.68
CA ILE A 88 1.71 -6.27 12.12
C ILE A 88 0.43 -5.89 12.86
N GLY A 89 -0.63 -5.53 12.15
CA GLY A 89 -1.97 -5.30 12.71
C GLY A 89 -1.96 -4.31 13.87
N GLU A 90 -2.72 -4.64 14.92
CA GLU A 90 -2.85 -3.82 16.12
C GLU A 90 -1.57 -3.82 16.99
N GLU A 91 -0.66 -4.77 16.78
CA GLU A 91 0.63 -4.80 17.49
C GLU A 91 1.58 -3.67 17.06
N TRP A 92 1.24 -2.96 15.97
CA TRP A 92 1.94 -1.77 15.48
C TRP A 92 2.29 -0.77 16.57
N GLU A 93 1.30 -0.34 17.35
CA GLU A 93 1.50 0.72 18.34
C GLU A 93 2.47 0.31 19.45
N ALA A 94 2.42 -0.95 19.86
CA ALA A 94 3.33 -1.47 20.87
C ALA A 94 4.75 -1.57 20.31
N LEU A 95 4.90 -2.19 19.13
CA LEU A 95 6.20 -2.41 18.51
C LEU A 95 6.90 -1.08 18.15
N SER A 96 6.17 -0.14 17.56
CA SER A 96 6.73 1.15 17.11
C SER A 96 7.18 2.06 18.26
N ARG A 97 6.62 1.91 19.47
CA ARG A 97 7.03 2.66 20.68
C ARG A 97 8.35 2.17 21.26
N GLU A 98 8.67 0.90 21.07
CA GLU A 98 9.89 0.27 21.57
C GLU A 98 11.07 0.41 20.59
N MET A 99 10.77 0.76 19.33
CA MET A 99 11.76 0.89 18.27
C MET A 99 12.45 2.25 18.22
N PRO A 100 13.76 2.29 17.91
CA PRO A 100 14.44 3.51 17.47
C PRO A 100 13.76 4.12 16.24
N GLU A 101 13.89 5.44 16.06
CA GLU A 101 13.25 6.18 14.98
C GLU A 101 13.56 5.61 13.58
N ALA A 102 14.79 5.18 13.33
CA ALA A 102 15.20 4.60 12.06
C ALA A 102 14.50 3.25 11.78
N GLU A 103 14.30 2.41 12.80
CA GLU A 103 13.55 1.15 12.66
C GLU A 103 12.06 1.44 12.47
N ARG A 104 11.51 2.43 13.17
CA ARG A 104 10.12 2.86 12.99
C ARG A 104 9.86 3.35 11.55
N ALA A 105 10.79 4.11 10.97
CA ALA A 105 10.68 4.55 9.57
C ALA A 105 10.71 3.36 8.59
N ALA A 106 11.50 2.32 8.89
CA ALA A 106 11.58 1.10 8.08
C ALA A 106 10.27 0.31 8.04
N LEU A 107 9.39 0.48 9.04
CA LEU A 107 8.10 -0.18 9.02
C LEU A 107 7.11 0.43 8.02
N LEU A 108 7.25 1.72 7.68
CA LEU A 108 6.27 2.43 6.84
C LEU A 108 6.78 2.65 5.41
N GLY A 109 7.97 3.23 5.27
CA GLY A 109 8.43 3.78 3.99
C GLY A 109 8.13 5.26 3.85
N SER A 110 7.79 5.70 2.64
CA SER A 110 7.55 7.11 2.30
C SER A 110 6.12 7.33 1.83
N ALA A 111 5.51 8.42 2.28
CA ALA A 111 4.19 8.83 1.81
C ALA A 111 4.26 9.28 0.35
N PHE A 112 3.18 9.03 -0.40
CA PHE A 112 2.97 9.66 -1.70
C PHE A 112 2.28 11.01 -1.48
N GLU A 113 2.82 12.08 -2.07
CA GLU A 113 2.37 13.45 -1.78
C GLU A 113 0.86 13.62 -2.04
N SER A 114 0.15 14.17 -1.05
CA SER A 114 -1.30 14.42 -1.08
C SER A 114 -2.18 13.18 -1.28
N PHE A 115 -1.62 11.99 -1.15
CA PHE A 115 -2.35 10.73 -1.23
C PHE A 115 -2.53 10.13 0.17
N ASP A 116 -3.78 9.99 0.59
CA ASP A 116 -4.16 9.48 1.90
C ASP A 116 -5.55 8.80 1.82
N PRO A 117 -5.64 7.66 1.12
CA PRO A 117 -6.86 6.87 1.04
C PRO A 117 -7.28 6.44 2.46
N GLY A 118 -8.55 6.60 2.80
CA GLY A 118 -9.06 6.33 4.15
C GLY A 118 -8.63 7.34 5.24
N ARG A 119 -7.74 8.30 4.93
CA ARG A 119 -7.26 9.36 5.85
C ARG A 119 -6.50 8.85 7.08
N MET A 120 -5.83 7.69 6.93
CA MET A 120 -5.06 7.05 8.00
C MET A 120 -3.58 6.86 7.65
N GLY A 121 -3.18 7.25 6.44
CA GLY A 121 -1.83 7.18 5.91
C GLY A 121 -1.65 6.08 4.87
N SER A 122 -0.86 6.40 3.84
CA SER A 122 -0.50 5.51 2.75
C SER A 122 0.98 5.68 2.43
N TYR A 123 1.73 4.60 2.53
CA TYR A 123 3.19 4.61 2.45
C TYR A 123 3.70 3.54 1.50
N PHE A 124 4.80 3.86 0.83
CA PHE A 124 5.38 3.02 -0.18
C PHE A 124 6.87 2.81 0.05
N GLN A 125 7.33 1.64 -0.33
CA GLN A 125 8.73 1.29 -0.39
C GLN A 125 9.02 0.72 -1.77
N SER A 126 10.01 1.27 -2.47
CA SER A 126 10.58 0.60 -3.64
C SER A 126 11.34 -0.65 -3.20
N GLU A 127 11.72 -1.49 -4.14
CA GLU A 127 12.48 -2.73 -3.93
C GLU A 127 13.75 -2.47 -3.10
N ARG A 128 14.46 -1.39 -3.43
CA ARG A 128 15.67 -0.97 -2.71
C ARG A 128 15.36 -0.57 -1.26
N VAL A 129 14.29 0.20 -1.06
CA VAL A 129 13.89 0.65 0.28
C VAL A 129 13.43 -0.53 1.12
N ALA A 130 12.67 -1.47 0.56
CA ALA A 130 12.26 -2.71 1.23
C ALA A 130 13.47 -3.53 1.70
N ALA A 131 14.51 -3.65 0.86
CA ALA A 131 15.74 -4.33 1.23
C ALA A 131 16.51 -3.61 2.34
N ASP A 132 16.53 -2.28 2.34
CA ASP A 132 17.13 -1.48 3.41
C ASP A 132 16.33 -1.59 4.73
N SER A 133 15.00 -1.59 4.65
CA SER A 133 14.09 -1.79 5.79
C SER A 133 14.30 -3.17 6.43
N LEU A 134 14.40 -4.23 5.63
CA LEU A 134 14.69 -5.58 6.12
C LEU A 134 16.03 -5.64 6.88
N ARG A 135 17.06 -4.93 6.40
CA ARG A 135 18.36 -4.85 7.09
C ARG A 135 18.26 -4.07 8.40
N ALA A 136 17.51 -2.96 8.41
CA ALA A 136 17.29 -2.16 9.60
C ALA A 136 16.60 -2.95 10.71
N LEU A 137 15.60 -3.77 10.34
CA LEU A 137 14.80 -4.57 11.28
C LEU A 137 15.48 -5.88 11.71
N ARG A 138 16.69 -6.21 11.21
CA ARG A 138 17.32 -7.53 11.43
C ARG A 138 17.38 -7.96 12.89
N ASN A 139 17.64 -7.02 13.79
CA ASN A 139 17.80 -7.31 15.23
C ASN A 139 16.50 -7.13 16.02
N SER A 140 15.42 -6.65 15.40
CA SER A 140 14.12 -6.51 16.05
C SER A 140 13.54 -7.90 16.32
N SER A 141 13.03 -8.10 17.54
CA SER A 141 12.56 -9.40 18.03
C SER A 141 11.07 -9.37 18.35
N GLY A 142 10.45 -10.55 18.35
CA GLY A 142 9.04 -10.73 18.70
C GLY A 142 8.21 -11.18 17.50
N THR A 143 7.11 -11.88 17.78
CA THR A 143 6.31 -12.56 16.74
C THR A 143 5.85 -11.62 15.63
N ALA A 144 5.43 -10.40 15.96
CA ALA A 144 5.02 -9.40 14.97
C ALA A 144 6.20 -8.96 14.07
N ALA A 145 7.37 -8.69 14.66
CA ALA A 145 8.56 -8.31 13.91
C ALA A 145 9.05 -9.45 12.99
N GLU A 146 8.99 -10.71 13.44
CA GLU A 146 9.36 -11.86 12.61
C GLU A 146 8.43 -12.04 11.42
N ARG A 147 7.11 -11.89 11.61
CA ARG A 147 6.12 -11.92 10.50
C ARG A 147 6.43 -10.85 9.45
N LEU A 148 6.66 -9.62 9.90
CA LEU A 148 6.97 -8.52 8.99
C LEU A 148 8.28 -8.75 8.23
N LYS A 149 9.33 -9.21 8.92
CA LYS A 149 10.62 -9.55 8.29
C LYS A 149 10.47 -10.65 7.25
N GLN A 150 9.64 -11.66 7.52
CA GLN A 150 9.35 -12.71 6.55
C GLN A 150 8.69 -12.14 5.29
N GLY A 151 7.61 -11.35 5.45
CA GLY A 151 6.93 -10.73 4.30
C GLY A 151 7.83 -9.77 3.51
N LEU A 152 8.66 -8.98 4.21
CA LEU A 152 9.69 -8.14 3.58
C LEU A 152 10.70 -8.98 2.79
N SER A 153 11.19 -10.09 3.35
CA SER A 153 12.12 -10.98 2.66
C SER A 153 11.51 -11.56 1.40
N GLU A 154 10.27 -12.07 1.47
CA GLU A 154 9.57 -12.66 0.33
C GLU A 154 9.34 -11.62 -0.79
N ALA A 155 8.98 -10.38 -0.43
CA ALA A 155 8.85 -9.29 -1.39
C ALA A 155 10.19 -8.92 -2.04
N VAL A 156 11.25 -8.77 -1.24
CA VAL A 156 12.60 -8.45 -1.73
C VAL A 156 13.15 -9.55 -2.64
N ASP A 157 12.98 -10.82 -2.28
CA ASP A 157 13.41 -11.97 -3.07
C ASP A 157 12.65 -12.04 -4.41
N SER A 158 11.41 -11.56 -4.43
CA SER A 158 10.58 -11.44 -5.64
C SER A 158 10.85 -10.17 -6.45
N GLY A 159 11.77 -9.31 -6.00
CA GLY A 159 12.05 -8.02 -6.64
C GLY A 159 10.88 -7.05 -6.58
N ARG A 160 10.10 -7.07 -5.48
CA ARG A 160 8.92 -6.22 -5.26
C ARG A 160 9.16 -5.21 -4.15
N GLY A 161 8.41 -4.11 -4.23
CA GLY A 161 8.29 -3.11 -3.16
C GLY A 161 7.25 -3.49 -2.12
N ILE A 162 6.89 -2.53 -1.26
CA ILE A 162 5.90 -2.68 -0.19
C ILE A 162 4.91 -1.53 -0.25
N TYR A 163 3.64 -1.84 -0.08
CA TYR A 163 2.58 -0.88 0.21
C TYR A 163 2.12 -1.05 1.66
N VAL A 164 2.05 0.06 2.41
CA VAL A 164 1.64 0.09 3.81
C VAL A 164 0.47 1.06 4.01
N THR A 165 -0.55 0.60 4.73
CA THR A 165 -1.74 1.39 5.10
C THR A 165 -2.32 0.89 6.43
N PHE A 166 -3.48 1.42 6.86
CA PHE A 166 -4.06 1.20 8.19
C PHE A 166 -5.54 0.82 8.19
#